data_AF-A0A7S2BRG5-F1
#
_entry.id   AF-A0A7S2BRG5-F1
#
_cell.length_a   1.000
_cell.length_b   1.000
_cell.length_c   1.000
_cell.angle_alpha   90.00
_cell.angle_beta   90.00
_cell.angle_gamma   90.00
#
_symmetry.space_group_name_H-M   'P 1'
#
loop_
_entity.id
_entity.type
_entity.pdbx_description
1 polymer ?
#
loop_
_entity_poly.entity_id
_entity_poly.type
_entity_poly.pdbx_seq_one_letter_code
_entity_poly.pdbx_strand_id
1 'polypeptide(L)'
;KKATVDPEIDMGETIGSGVWLASAAFCSGFAWQPIVNFWQGMNVDFNTVFLGTWAGCGVAFYTGLRAGRVVMPWMPNGDYRNLKNDASLSAAIGGATAVFVGTDTAYNPDQNWLKGVVGIEDNDADLTGMIKAGSSTALGFAVTQSVLNVTYPAGKLWND
;
A
#
# COMPACT_ATOMS: atom_id res chain seq x y z
N LYS A 1 -28.55 -16.71 -18.20
CA LYS A 1 -27.52 -15.87 -17.55
C LYS A 1 -26.70 -15.21 -18.65
N LYS A 2 -26.86 -13.91 -18.91
CA LYS A 2 -25.87 -13.17 -19.71
C LYS A 2 -24.63 -13.06 -18.84
N ALA A 3 -23.51 -13.62 -19.27
CA ALA A 3 -22.25 -13.29 -18.65
C ALA A 3 -22.03 -11.78 -18.90
N THR A 4 -21.88 -11.01 -17.83
CA THR A 4 -21.42 -9.61 -17.87
C THR A 4 -19.95 -9.64 -18.26
N VAL A 5 -19.67 -9.90 -19.53
CA VAL A 5 -18.33 -9.78 -20.11
C VAL A 5 -18.41 -8.56 -21.00
N ASP A 6 -17.69 -7.51 -20.60
CA ASP A 6 -17.48 -6.35 -21.44
C ASP A 6 -16.43 -6.74 -22.50
N PRO A 7 -16.78 -6.75 -23.80
CA PRO A 7 -15.86 -7.15 -24.86
C PRO A 7 -14.68 -6.18 -25.02
N GLU A 8 -14.71 -5.00 -24.38
CA GLU A 8 -13.60 -4.04 -24.39
C GLU A 8 -12.49 -4.41 -23.38
N ILE A 9 -12.74 -5.34 -22.46
CA ILE A 9 -11.75 -5.76 -21.45
C ILE A 9 -10.84 -6.84 -22.02
N ASP A 10 -9.58 -6.50 -22.27
CA ASP A 10 -8.54 -7.49 -22.51
C ASP A 10 -8.16 -8.18 -21.19
N MET A 11 -8.65 -9.40 -21.01
CA MET A 11 -8.35 -10.22 -19.84
C MET A 11 -6.86 -10.57 -19.73
N GLY A 12 -6.14 -10.68 -20.84
CA GLY A 12 -4.70 -10.95 -20.86
C GLY A 12 -3.91 -9.77 -20.30
N GLU A 13 -4.21 -8.55 -20.77
CA GLU A 13 -3.61 -7.31 -20.23
C GLU A 13 -3.95 -7.10 -18.76
N THR A 14 -5.19 -7.40 -18.37
CA THR A 14 -5.66 -7.29 -16.99
C THR A 14 -4.91 -8.25 -16.06
N ILE A 15 -4.75 -9.51 -16.46
CA ILE A 15 -3.98 -10.48 -15.69
C ILE A 15 -2.50 -10.08 -15.61
N GLY A 16 -1.91 -9.64 -16.72
CA GLY A 16 -0.52 -9.19 -16.78
C GLY A 16 -0.26 -8.00 -15.82
N SER A 17 -1.17 -7.03 -15.82
CA SER A 17 -1.16 -5.89 -14.89
C SER A 17 -1.34 -6.34 -13.44
N GLY A 18 -2.23 -7.31 -13.18
CA GLY A 18 -2.44 -7.87 -11.85
C GLY A 18 -1.18 -8.56 -11.30
N VAL A 19 -0.51 -9.39 -12.11
CA VAL A 19 0.75 -10.04 -11.71
C VAL A 19 1.84 -9.00 -11.44
N TRP A 20 1.94 -7.99 -12.29
CA TRP A 20 2.89 -6.90 -12.11
C TRP A 20 2.64 -6.10 -10.82
N LEU A 21 1.40 -5.71 -10.56
CA LEU A 21 1.00 -5.03 -9.32
C LEU A 21 1.24 -5.90 -8.08
N ALA A 22 0.93 -7.20 -8.17
CA ALA A 22 1.19 -8.15 -7.09
C ALA A 22 2.69 -8.27 -6.77
N SER A 23 3.56 -8.23 -7.78
CA SER A 23 5.01 -8.24 -7.57
C SER A 23 5.50 -7.00 -6.83
N ALA A 24 4.96 -5.82 -7.15
CA ALA A 24 5.28 -4.58 -6.44
C ALA A 24 4.74 -4.59 -5.01
N ALA A 25 3.52 -5.12 -4.80
CA ALA A 25 2.94 -5.31 -3.48
C ALA A 25 3.79 -6.25 -2.62
N PHE A 26 4.32 -7.33 -3.21
CA PHE A 26 5.25 -8.23 -2.55
C PHE A 26 6.53 -7.52 -2.10
N CYS A 27 7.13 -6.66 -2.94
CA CYS A 27 8.30 -5.87 -2.54
C CYS A 27 8.01 -4.98 -1.33
N SER A 28 6.86 -4.30 -1.32
CA SER A 28 6.44 -3.47 -0.19
C SER A 28 6.17 -4.29 1.08
N GLY A 29 5.45 -5.41 0.96
CA GLY A 29 5.12 -6.28 2.09
C GLY A 29 6.36 -6.93 2.70
N PHE A 30 7.31 -7.36 1.86
CA PHE A 30 8.59 -7.91 2.30
C PHE A 30 9.44 -6.86 3.04
N ALA A 31 9.43 -5.61 2.56
CA ALA A 31 10.17 -4.52 3.17
C ALA A 31 9.55 -4.00 4.48
N TRP A 32 8.25 -4.25 4.70
CA TRP A 32 7.49 -3.68 5.81
C TRP A 32 8.10 -3.98 7.18
N GLN A 33 8.25 -5.26 7.53
CA GLN A 33 8.74 -5.64 8.86
C GLN A 33 10.17 -5.11 9.12
N PRO A 34 11.15 -5.25 8.19
CA PRO A 34 12.46 -4.63 8.36
C PRO A 34 12.42 -3.11 8.57
N ILE A 35 11.56 -2.38 7.85
CA ILE A 35 11.45 -0.92 7.97
C ILE A 35 10.87 -0.54 9.34
N VAL A 36 9.77 -1.18 9.76
CA VAL A 36 9.16 -0.94 11.08
C VAL A 36 10.18 -1.21 12.20
N ASN A 37 10.86 -2.36 12.14
CA ASN A 37 11.88 -2.73 13.12
C ASN A 37 13.04 -1.74 13.16
N PHE A 38 13.47 -1.21 12.00
CA PHE A 38 14.53 -0.21 11.93
C PHE A 38 14.12 1.07 12.68
N TRP A 39 12.94 1.62 12.38
CA TRP A 39 12.48 2.83 13.04
C TRP A 39 12.22 2.62 14.53
N GLN A 40 11.58 1.52 14.91
CA GLN A 40 11.38 1.17 16.33
C GLN A 40 12.71 0.96 17.06
N GLY A 41 13.70 0.35 16.43
CA GLY A 41 15.03 0.14 16.99
C GLY A 41 15.79 1.44 17.27
N MET A 42 15.40 2.55 16.63
CA MET A 42 15.91 3.90 16.93
C MET A 42 15.21 4.55 18.12
N ASN A 43 14.24 3.90 18.76
CA ASN A 43 13.43 4.42 19.87
C ASN A 43 12.75 5.77 19.56
N VAL A 44 12.31 5.95 18.31
CA VAL A 44 11.55 7.14 17.89
C VAL A 44 10.07 7.01 18.25
N ASP A 45 9.33 8.11 18.17
CA ASP A 45 7.90 8.10 18.42
C ASP A 45 7.09 7.43 17.30
N PHE A 46 5.85 7.09 17.60
CA PHE A 46 4.94 6.43 16.67
C PHE A 46 4.77 7.18 15.34
N ASN A 47 4.71 8.53 15.33
CA ASN A 47 4.53 9.27 14.09
C ASN A 47 5.77 9.16 13.21
N THR A 48 6.97 9.10 13.81
CA THR A 48 8.21 8.85 13.06
C THR A 48 8.21 7.44 12.46
N VAL A 49 7.77 6.40 13.19
CA VAL A 49 7.63 5.04 12.61
C VAL A 49 6.57 5.01 11.52
N PHE A 50 5.43 5.66 11.73
CA PHE A 50 4.33 5.77 10.78
C PHE A 50 4.79 6.40 9.46
N LEU A 51 5.40 7.59 9.54
CA LEU A 51 5.91 8.33 8.37
C LEU A 51 7.08 7.61 7.71
N GLY A 52 7.98 7.03 8.51
CA GLY A 52 9.10 6.24 8.02
C GLY A 52 8.64 4.98 7.27
N THR A 53 7.59 4.33 7.75
CA THR A 53 6.97 3.17 7.10
C THR A 53 6.23 3.59 5.84
N TRP A 54 5.49 4.72 5.87
CA TRP A 54 4.87 5.28 4.67
C TRP A 54 5.91 5.45 3.56
N ALA A 55 6.97 6.21 3.84
CA ALA A 55 7.99 6.53 2.85
C ALA A 55 8.72 5.27 2.39
N GLY A 56 9.16 4.42 3.31
CA GLY A 56 9.94 3.22 2.98
C GLY A 56 9.15 2.21 2.15
N CYS A 57 7.93 1.87 2.57
CA CYS A 57 7.08 0.93 1.85
C CYS A 57 6.58 1.50 0.52
N GLY A 58 6.24 2.79 0.48
CA GLY A 58 5.90 3.48 -0.78
C GLY A 58 7.05 3.43 -1.79
N VAL A 59 8.28 3.69 -1.35
CA VAL A 59 9.48 3.57 -2.21
C VAL A 59 9.74 2.13 -2.63
N ALA A 60 9.57 1.15 -1.74
CA ALA A 60 9.71 -0.26 -2.07
C ALA A 60 8.69 -0.70 -3.13
N PHE A 61 7.42 -0.29 -2.97
CA PHE A 61 6.37 -0.53 -3.96
C PHE A 61 6.70 0.14 -5.31
N TYR A 62 7.06 1.42 -5.28
CA TYR A 62 7.46 2.17 -6.48
C TYR A 62 8.59 1.47 -7.22
N THR A 63 9.63 1.07 -6.49
CA THR A 63 10.78 0.35 -7.05
C THR A 63 10.35 -0.98 -7.66
N GLY A 64 9.44 -1.71 -7.01
CA GLY A 64 8.83 -2.92 -7.55
C GLY A 64 8.08 -2.68 -8.87
N LEU A 65 7.29 -1.59 -8.96
CA LEU A 65 6.63 -1.19 -10.21
C LEU A 65 7.63 -0.91 -11.33
N ARG A 66 8.71 -0.18 -11.03
CA ARG A 66 9.76 0.17 -12.01
C ARG A 66 10.56 -1.04 -12.45
N ALA A 67 10.99 -1.88 -11.51
CA ALA A 67 11.71 -3.12 -11.79
C ALA A 67 10.84 -4.09 -12.59
N GLY A 68 9.55 -4.21 -12.24
CA GLY A 68 8.57 -5.01 -12.95
C GLY A 68 8.51 -4.68 -14.44
N ARG A 69 8.52 -3.38 -14.81
CA ARG A 69 8.57 -2.97 -16.24
C ARG A 69 9.85 -3.35 -16.97
N VAL A 70 10.95 -3.55 -16.25
CA VAL A 70 12.23 -3.95 -16.85
C VAL A 70 12.27 -5.47 -17.05
N VAL A 71 11.69 -6.25 -16.13
CA VAL A 71 11.81 -7.71 -16.13
C VAL A 71 10.60 -8.43 -16.75
N MET A 72 9.44 -7.76 -16.85
CA MET A 72 8.21 -8.33 -17.40
C MET A 72 7.96 -7.78 -18.81
N PRO A 73 8.18 -8.57 -19.88
CA PRO A 73 8.17 -8.08 -21.26
C PRO A 73 6.80 -7.64 -21.78
N TRP A 74 5.71 -8.01 -21.10
CA TRP A 74 4.35 -7.56 -21.43
C TRP A 74 4.01 -6.19 -20.87
N MET A 75 4.85 -5.62 -20.01
CA MET A 75 4.59 -4.29 -19.45
C MET A 75 5.09 -3.20 -20.41
N PRO A 76 4.32 -2.11 -20.60
CA PRO A 76 4.82 -0.95 -21.33
C PRO A 76 6.09 -0.40 -20.69
N ASN A 77 7.02 0.04 -21.54
CA ASN A 77 8.27 0.66 -21.11
C ASN A 77 8.01 1.88 -20.20
N GLY A 78 8.98 2.17 -19.34
CA GLY A 78 8.93 3.36 -18.49
C GLY A 78 8.89 4.66 -19.30
N ASP A 79 7.92 5.52 -18.99
CA ASP A 79 7.78 6.86 -19.55
C ASP A 79 7.41 7.86 -18.44
N TYR A 80 7.31 9.15 -18.76
CA TYR A 80 7.00 10.18 -17.77
C TYR A 80 5.56 10.10 -17.24
N ARG A 81 4.61 9.60 -18.04
CA ARG A 81 3.21 9.46 -17.64
C ARG A 81 3.08 8.33 -16.61
N ASN A 82 3.60 7.15 -16.92
CA ASN A 82 3.55 6.02 -16.02
C ASN A 82 4.43 6.23 -14.77
N LEU A 83 5.52 6.99 -14.87
CA LEU A 83 6.32 7.38 -13.71
C LEU A 83 5.50 8.17 -12.67
N LYS A 84 4.69 9.12 -13.12
CA LYS A 84 3.81 9.89 -12.23
C LYS A 84 2.68 9.04 -11.65
N ASN A 85 2.09 8.19 -12.48
CA ASN A 85 1.04 7.29 -12.04
C ASN A 85 1.56 6.31 -10.99
N ASP A 86 2.72 5.70 -11.22
CA ASP A 86 3.38 4.81 -10.26
C ASP A 86 3.64 5.54 -8.94
N ALA A 87 4.14 6.77 -8.99
CA ALA A 87 4.40 7.56 -7.79
C ALA A 87 3.10 7.83 -7.00
N SER A 88 2.00 8.14 -7.70
CA SER A 88 0.69 8.35 -7.05
C SER A 88 0.15 7.08 -6.39
N LEU A 89 0.23 5.93 -7.08
CA LEU A 89 -0.20 4.65 -6.52
C LEU A 89 0.68 4.25 -5.33
N SER A 90 1.99 4.47 -5.46
CA SER A 90 2.96 4.17 -4.40
C SER A 90 2.73 5.02 -3.15
N ALA A 91 2.30 6.27 -3.30
CA ALA A 91 1.89 7.10 -2.17
C ALA A 91 0.69 6.49 -1.43
N ALA A 92 -0.32 5.99 -2.17
CA ALA A 92 -1.48 5.32 -1.58
C ALA A 92 -1.13 4.01 -0.87
N ILE A 93 -0.23 3.18 -1.44
CA ILE A 93 0.30 1.97 -0.79
C ILE A 93 1.13 2.30 0.44
N GLY A 94 1.93 3.37 0.37
CA GLY A 94 2.64 3.90 1.53
C GLY A 94 1.67 4.26 2.67
N GLY A 95 0.55 4.93 2.36
CA GLY A 95 -0.49 5.19 3.36
C GLY A 95 -1.14 3.94 3.93
N ALA A 96 -1.43 2.94 3.09
CA ALA A 96 -1.94 1.64 3.52
C ALA A 96 -1.00 0.94 4.53
N THR A 97 0.28 0.90 4.21
CA THR A 97 1.31 0.27 5.05
C THR A 97 1.64 1.05 6.32
N ALA A 98 1.49 2.38 6.30
CA ALA A 98 1.63 3.24 7.46
C ALA A 98 0.49 3.01 8.47
N VAL A 99 -0.76 2.95 8.02
CA VAL A 99 -1.90 2.64 8.90
C VAL A 99 -1.82 1.21 9.44
N PHE A 100 -1.18 0.30 8.72
CA PHE A 100 -0.89 -1.05 9.23
C PHE A 100 0.04 -1.03 10.45
N VAL A 101 0.94 -0.05 10.60
CA VAL A 101 1.71 0.13 11.85
C VAL A 101 0.79 0.36 13.05
N GLY A 102 -0.42 0.88 12.83
CA GLY A 102 -1.43 1.05 13.87
C GLY A 102 -1.89 -0.25 14.51
N THR A 103 -1.69 -1.42 13.88
CA THR A 103 -2.00 -2.73 14.46
C THR A 103 -0.91 -3.22 15.42
N ASP A 104 0.26 -2.58 15.43
CA ASP A 104 1.42 -3.01 16.21
C ASP A 104 1.19 -2.82 17.72
N THR A 105 1.50 -3.86 18.48
CA THR A 105 1.36 -3.91 19.94
C THR A 105 2.51 -3.23 20.68
N ALA A 106 3.63 -2.92 19.99
CA ALA A 106 4.81 -2.29 20.58
C ALA A 106 4.55 -0.89 21.17
N TYR A 107 3.49 -0.22 20.72
CA TYR A 107 3.09 1.10 21.21
C TYR A 107 1.83 1.02 22.08
N ASN A 108 1.88 1.73 23.21
CA ASN A 108 0.71 1.89 24.08
C ASN A 108 -0.35 2.79 23.42
N PRO A 109 -1.62 2.73 23.85
CA PRO A 109 -2.69 3.57 23.30
C PRO A 109 -2.38 5.08 23.32
N ASP A 110 -1.65 5.56 24.32
CA ASP A 110 -1.26 6.98 24.44
C ASP A 110 -0.19 7.40 23.41
N GLN A 111 0.47 6.43 22.77
CA GLN A 111 1.52 6.65 21.76
C GLN A 111 1.02 6.37 20.35
N ASN A 112 0.21 5.31 20.19
CA ASN A 112 -0.39 4.90 18.92
C ASN A 112 -1.86 5.33 18.86
N TRP A 113 -2.10 6.50 18.27
CA TRP A 113 -3.43 7.08 18.09
C TRP A 113 -4.34 6.25 17.15
N LEU A 114 -3.80 5.27 16.42
CA LEU A 114 -4.56 4.34 15.59
C LEU A 114 -5.03 3.09 16.34
N LYS A 115 -4.50 2.82 17.54
CA LYS A 115 -4.77 1.59 18.29
C LYS A 115 -6.27 1.38 18.55
N GLY A 116 -7.00 2.44 18.89
CA GLY A 116 -8.45 2.37 19.12
C GLY A 116 -9.30 2.08 17.87
N VAL A 117 -8.72 2.14 16.67
CA VAL A 117 -9.43 1.91 15.40
C VAL A 117 -9.03 0.57 14.78
N VAL A 118 -7.71 0.31 14.72
CA VAL A 118 -7.16 -0.84 13.99
C VAL A 118 -6.21 -1.69 14.84
N GLY A 119 -5.99 -1.33 16.11
CA GLY A 119 -5.11 -2.05 17.02
C GLY A 119 -5.53 -3.49 17.23
N ILE A 120 -4.57 -4.41 17.13
CA ILE A 120 -4.75 -5.80 17.53
C ILE A 120 -4.44 -5.88 19.02
N GLU A 121 -5.39 -6.40 19.80
CA GLU A 121 -5.25 -6.56 21.25
C GLU A 121 -4.73 -7.97 21.56
N ASP A 122 -4.05 -8.14 22.70
CA ASP A 122 -3.42 -9.43 23.08
C ASP A 122 -4.40 -10.60 23.20
N ASN A 123 -5.70 -10.31 23.35
CA ASN A 123 -6.78 -11.31 23.45
C ASN A 123 -7.60 -11.46 22.17
N ASP A 124 -7.23 -10.78 21.08
CA ASP A 124 -7.91 -10.96 19.80
C ASP A 124 -7.65 -12.36 19.24
N ALA A 125 -8.70 -13.03 18.78
CA ALA A 125 -8.54 -14.25 18.00
C ALA A 125 -7.79 -13.96 16.69
N ASP A 126 -7.01 -14.92 16.18
CA ASP A 126 -6.23 -14.78 14.95
C ASP A 126 -7.05 -14.24 13.78
N LEU A 127 -8.28 -14.74 13.59
CA LEU A 127 -9.17 -14.27 12.53
C LEU A 127 -9.53 -12.79 12.69
N THR A 128 -9.79 -12.35 13.92
CA THR A 128 -10.05 -10.94 14.23
C THR A 128 -8.81 -10.10 13.94
N GLY A 129 -7.62 -10.57 14.33
CA GLY A 129 -6.35 -9.92 14.02
C GLY A 129 -6.13 -9.76 12.52
N MET A 130 -6.40 -10.81 11.73
CA MET A 130 -6.31 -10.76 10.26
C MET A 130 -7.30 -9.75 9.66
N ILE A 131 -8.53 -9.69 10.16
CA ILE A 131 -9.54 -8.73 9.70
C ILE A 131 -9.10 -7.29 10.03
N LYS A 132 -8.59 -7.05 11.23
CA LYS A 132 -8.08 -5.74 11.64
C LYS A 132 -6.88 -5.31 10.80
N ALA A 133 -5.93 -6.22 10.57
CA ALA A 133 -4.79 -6.01 9.68
C ALA A 133 -5.24 -5.63 8.27
N GLY A 134 -6.13 -6.43 7.65
CA GLY A 134 -6.68 -6.12 6.33
C GLY A 134 -7.41 -4.77 6.30
N SER A 135 -8.25 -4.50 7.30
CA SER A 135 -9.02 -3.26 7.40
C SER A 135 -8.12 -2.03 7.58
N SER A 136 -7.00 -2.16 8.30
CA SER A 136 -6.03 -1.09 8.49
C SER A 136 -5.39 -0.66 7.16
N THR A 137 -4.99 -1.63 6.33
CA THR A 137 -4.42 -1.34 5.01
C THR A 137 -5.45 -0.72 4.08
N ALA A 138 -6.69 -1.23 4.09
CA ALA A 138 -7.79 -0.67 3.30
C ALA A 138 -8.11 0.77 3.72
N LEU A 139 -8.14 1.06 5.03
CA LEU A 139 -8.36 2.41 5.57
C LEU A 139 -7.25 3.37 5.14
N GLY A 140 -5.98 2.98 5.31
CA GLY A 140 -4.84 3.82 4.93
C GLY A 140 -4.79 4.11 3.43
N PHE A 141 -5.10 3.09 2.61
CA PHE A 141 -5.26 3.27 1.16
C PHE A 141 -6.38 4.26 0.84
N ALA A 142 -7.58 4.05 1.40
CA ALA A 142 -8.75 4.86 1.11
C ALA A 142 -8.55 6.33 1.53
N VAL A 143 -7.98 6.59 2.71
CA VAL A 143 -7.68 7.95 3.18
C VAL A 143 -6.68 8.61 2.24
N THR A 144 -5.57 7.94 1.92
CA THR A 144 -4.52 8.53 1.08
C THR A 144 -5.01 8.76 -0.34
N GLN A 145 -5.71 7.79 -0.92
CA GLN A 145 -6.31 7.91 -2.25
C GLN A 145 -7.33 9.04 -2.29
N SER A 146 -8.13 9.23 -1.24
CA SER A 146 -9.09 10.34 -1.16
C SER A 146 -8.38 11.70 -1.18
N VAL A 147 -7.29 11.84 -0.42
CA VAL A 147 -6.46 13.06 -0.44
C VAL A 147 -5.90 13.29 -1.85
N LEU A 148 -5.39 12.26 -2.50
CA LEU A 148 -4.89 12.36 -3.87
C LEU A 148 -6.00 12.79 -4.83
N ASN A 149 -7.18 12.17 -4.79
CA ASN A 149 -8.32 12.49 -5.66
C ASN A 149 -8.82 13.93 -5.48
N VAL A 150 -8.72 14.48 -4.26
CA VAL A 150 -9.05 15.90 -4.00
C VAL A 150 -7.95 16.84 -4.51
N THR A 151 -6.70 16.40 -4.48
CA THR A 151 -5.54 17.23 -4.84
C THR A 151 -5.29 17.29 -6.34
N TYR A 152 -5.53 16.20 -7.06
CA TYR A 152 -5.23 16.08 -8.48
C TYR A 152 -6.51 16.13 -9.34
N PRO A 153 -6.47 16.76 -10.53
CA PRO A 153 -7.60 16.72 -11.47
C PRO A 153 -7.94 15.29 -11.90
N ALA A 154 -9.21 15.06 -12.25
CA ALA A 154 -9.67 13.77 -12.77
C ALA A 154 -8.85 13.28 -13.98
N GLY A 155 -8.57 11.98 -14.01
CA GLY A 155 -7.78 11.31 -15.05
C GLY A 155 -6.27 11.55 -14.93
N LYS A 156 -5.80 11.98 -13.75
CA LYS A 156 -4.37 12.24 -13.49
C LYS A 156 -3.76 11.23 -12.52
N LEU A 157 -4.58 10.49 -11.79
CA LEU A 157 -4.13 9.44 -10.88
C LEU A 157 -4.26 8.07 -11.53
N TRP A 158 -3.59 7.08 -10.94
CA TRP A 158 -3.66 5.71 -11.43
C TRP A 158 -5.04 5.06 -11.23
N ASN A 159 -5.75 5.44 -10.17
CA ASN A 159 -7.03 4.83 -9.75
C ASN A 159 -8.25 5.69 -10.12
N ASP A 160 -8.10 6.62 -11.07
CA ASP A 160 -9.20 7.43 -11.60
C ASP A 160 -10.02 6.66 -12.65
#